data_AF-A0A3A1P7P8-F1
#
_entry.id   AF-A0A3A1P7P8-F1
#
_cell.length_a   1.000
_cell.length_b   1.000
_cell.length_c   1.000
_cell.angle_alpha   90.00
_cell.angle_beta   90.00
_cell.angle_gamma   90.00
#
_symmetry.space_group_name_H-M   'P 1'
#
loop_
_entity.id
_entity.type
_entity.pdbx_description
1 polymer ?
#
loop_
_entity_poly.entity_id
_entity_poly.type
_entity_poly.pdbx_seq_one_letter_code
_entity_poly.pdbx_strand_id
1 'polypeptide(L)'
;MPITIQPADEARLQLSGDAETVMILASRAIREGFAVAVSDGTLLRGHYDLKLRECSFVLAVEGSGSTSIVRGSHGDTVRLSAQIEWISVSVGRDALSPSGPSDEFSETQLELAIGERIAA
;
A
#
# COMPACT_ATOMS: atom_id res chain seq x y z
N MET A 1 9.94 16.92 4.65
CA MET A 1 8.54 17.39 4.73
C MET A 1 7.64 16.18 4.95
N PRO A 2 6.63 16.26 5.83
CA PRO A 2 5.76 15.12 6.06
C PRO A 2 5.08 14.68 4.75
N ILE A 3 5.01 13.37 4.51
CA ILE A 3 4.29 12.82 3.36
C ILE A 3 2.80 12.79 3.69
N THR A 4 1.99 13.26 2.74
CA THR A 4 0.54 13.14 2.79
C THR A 4 0.08 12.16 1.72
N ILE A 5 -0.69 11.15 2.12
CA ILE A 5 -1.36 10.23 1.21
C ILE A 5 -2.85 10.55 1.26
N GLN A 6 -3.43 10.87 0.11
CA GLN A 6 -4.84 11.22 0.03
C GLN A 6 -5.52 10.56 -1.17
N PRO A 7 -6.85 10.37 -1.10
CA PRO A 7 -7.62 9.87 -2.23
C PRO A 7 -7.58 10.92 -3.35
N ALA A 8 -7.43 10.47 -4.58
CA ALA A 8 -7.63 11.25 -5.78
C ALA A 8 -8.76 10.63 -6.63
N ASP A 9 -9.15 11.30 -7.70
CA ASP A 9 -10.22 10.83 -8.58
C ASP A 9 -9.93 9.42 -9.14
N GLU A 10 -11.01 8.65 -9.35
CA GLU A 10 -10.98 7.36 -10.07
C GLU A 10 -10.02 6.30 -9.48
N ALA A 11 -10.11 6.05 -8.16
CA ALA A 11 -9.29 5.05 -7.47
C ALA A 11 -7.77 5.30 -7.61
N ARG A 12 -7.37 6.56 -7.44
CA ARG A 12 -5.97 6.96 -7.39
C ARG A 12 -5.62 7.41 -5.98
N LEU A 13 -4.37 7.25 -5.61
CA LEU A 13 -3.80 7.84 -4.41
C LEU A 13 -2.82 8.92 -4.82
N GLN A 14 -3.01 10.13 -4.33
CA GLN A 14 -2.04 11.19 -4.47
C GLN A 14 -1.14 11.19 -3.25
N LEU A 15 0.17 11.21 -3.51
CA LEU A 15 1.21 11.41 -2.51
C LEU A 15 1.81 12.79 -2.73
N SER A 16 1.94 13.54 -1.65
CA SER A 16 2.54 14.87 -1.64
C SER A 16 3.48 15.08 -0.45
N GLY A 17 4.35 16.09 -0.53
CA GLY A 17 5.36 16.41 0.48
C GLY A 17 6.78 16.15 0.00
N ASP A 18 7.48 15.19 0.61
CA ASP A 18 8.86 14.83 0.20
C ASP A 18 8.91 14.13 -1.16
N ALA A 19 7.82 13.51 -1.58
CA ALA A 19 7.63 12.98 -2.91
C ALA A 19 6.25 13.38 -3.43
N GLU A 20 6.20 13.86 -4.66
CA GLU A 20 4.96 14.18 -5.38
C GLU A 20 4.72 13.10 -6.43
N THR A 21 3.71 12.26 -6.22
CA THR A 21 3.36 11.19 -7.17
C THR A 21 1.89 10.81 -7.08
N VAL A 22 1.41 10.12 -8.12
CA VAL A 22 0.05 9.56 -8.16
C VAL A 22 0.14 8.07 -8.43
N MET A 23 -0.37 7.28 -7.50
CA MET A 23 -0.45 5.83 -7.61
C MET A 23 -1.83 5.42 -8.10
N ILE A 24 -1.89 4.66 -9.18
CA ILE A 24 -3.14 4.12 -9.72
C ILE A 24 -3.43 2.80 -9.02
N LEU A 25 -4.59 2.67 -8.38
CA LEU A 25 -4.99 1.41 -7.76
C LEU A 25 -5.50 0.45 -8.84
N ALA A 26 -4.95 -0.77 -8.86
CA ALA A 26 -5.44 -1.81 -9.76
C ALA A 26 -6.89 -2.19 -9.42
N SER A 27 -7.66 -2.70 -10.39
CA SER A 27 -9.06 -3.11 -10.17
C SER A 27 -9.24 -4.12 -9.04
N ARG A 28 -8.20 -4.93 -8.75
CA ARG A 28 -8.18 -5.85 -7.61
C ARG A 28 -8.16 -5.10 -6.27
N ALA A 29 -7.41 -4.01 -6.16
CA ALA A 29 -7.37 -3.17 -4.95
C ALA A 29 -8.74 -2.57 -4.63
N ILE A 30 -9.50 -2.20 -5.66
CA ILE A 30 -10.84 -1.64 -5.52
C ILE A 30 -11.81 -2.68 -4.94
N ARG A 31 -11.69 -3.96 -5.35
CA ARG A 31 -12.60 -5.02 -4.90
C ARG A 31 -12.21 -5.64 -3.57
N GLU A 32 -10.92 -5.84 -3.35
CA GLU A 32 -10.40 -6.64 -2.24
C GLU A 32 -9.69 -5.79 -1.16
N GLY A 33 -9.48 -4.50 -1.42
CA GLY A 33 -8.63 -3.65 -0.61
C GLY A 33 -7.15 -3.73 -1.03
N PHE A 34 -6.34 -2.90 -0.38
CA PHE A 34 -4.91 -2.81 -0.61
C PHE A 34 -4.18 -2.52 0.68
N ALA A 35 -2.86 -2.64 0.64
CA ALA A 35 -1.98 -2.28 1.73
C ALA A 35 -0.92 -1.29 1.27
N VAL A 36 -0.52 -0.41 2.18
CA VAL A 36 0.58 0.52 1.97
C VAL A 36 1.66 0.21 3.00
N ALA A 37 2.87 -0.07 2.52
CA ALA A 37 4.05 -0.25 3.33
C ALA A 37 4.98 0.94 3.17
N VAL A 38 5.54 1.39 4.29
CA VAL A 38 6.37 2.59 4.38
C VAL A 38 7.73 2.22 4.97
N SER A 39 8.79 2.90 4.53
CA SER A 39 10.17 2.65 4.97
C SER A 39 10.43 2.76 6.48
N ASP A 40 9.58 3.46 7.21
CA ASP A 40 9.66 3.59 8.67
C ASP A 40 9.03 2.40 9.43
N GLY A 41 8.54 1.38 8.71
CA GLY A 41 7.86 0.22 9.26
C GLY A 41 6.34 0.37 9.39
N THR A 42 5.77 1.54 9.05
CA THR A 42 4.33 1.75 9.08
C THR A 42 3.63 0.89 8.02
N LEU A 43 2.56 0.21 8.43
CA LEU A 43 1.66 -0.55 7.54
C LEU A 43 0.23 -0.02 7.66
N LEU A 44 -0.37 0.32 6.52
CA LEU A 44 -1.75 0.77 6.42
C LEU A 44 -2.56 -0.22 5.60
N ARG A 45 -3.82 -0.46 5.99
CA ARG A 45 -4.84 -1.06 5.12
C ARG A 45 -5.68 0.02 4.50
N GLY A 46 -5.86 -0.04 3.20
CA GLY A 46 -6.74 0.84 2.45
C GLY A 46 -7.92 0.09 1.85
N HIS A 47 -9.08 0.73 1.82
CA HIS A 47 -10.26 0.24 1.12
C HIS A 47 -10.92 1.38 0.34
N TYR A 48 -11.24 1.13 -0.93
CA TYR A 48 -11.94 2.08 -1.78
C TYR A 48 -13.41 1.70 -1.92
N ASP A 49 -14.30 2.57 -1.44
CA ASP A 49 -15.74 2.40 -1.60
C ASP A 49 -16.17 2.98 -2.96
N LEU A 50 -16.54 2.09 -3.89
CA LEU A 50 -17.03 2.46 -5.23
C LEU A 50 -18.33 3.27 -5.22
N LYS A 51 -19.21 3.08 -4.23
CA LYS A 51 -20.51 3.75 -4.15
C LYS A 51 -20.35 5.19 -3.68
N LEU A 52 -19.51 5.39 -2.67
CA LEU A 52 -19.24 6.70 -2.08
C LEU A 52 -18.11 7.44 -2.83
N ARG A 53 -17.31 6.71 -3.62
CA ARG A 53 -16.08 7.20 -4.26
C ARG A 53 -15.06 7.71 -3.24
N GLU A 54 -15.04 7.10 -2.06
CA GLU A 54 -14.18 7.48 -0.94
C GLU A 54 -13.14 6.38 -0.68
N CYS A 55 -11.94 6.77 -0.27
CA CYS A 55 -10.94 5.84 0.21
C CYS A 55 -10.85 5.93 1.74
N SER A 56 -10.79 4.79 2.41
CA SER A 56 -10.64 4.71 3.87
C SER A 56 -9.31 4.02 4.21
N PHE A 57 -8.70 4.44 5.33
CA PHE A 57 -7.44 3.91 5.80
C PHE A 57 -7.54 3.46 7.27
N VAL A 58 -6.85 2.37 7.58
CA VAL A 58 -6.67 1.88 8.94
C VAL A 58 -5.20 1.57 9.16
N LEU A 59 -4.66 2.01 10.30
CA LEU A 59 -3.32 1.66 10.73
C LEU A 59 -3.29 0.20 11.18
N ALA A 60 -2.48 -0.62 10.51
CA ALA A 60 -2.29 -2.03 10.84
C ALA A 60 -1.06 -2.24 11.72
N VAL A 61 0.04 -1.54 11.43
CA VAL A 61 1.27 -1.53 12.24
C VAL A 61 1.81 -0.11 12.28
N GLU A 62 2.14 0.37 13.48
CA GLU A 62 2.78 1.66 13.70
C GLU A 62 4.29 1.52 13.48
N GLY A 63 4.86 2.37 12.62
CA GLY A 63 6.29 2.46 12.40
C GLY A 63 7.01 3.35 13.42
N SER A 64 8.26 3.71 13.14
CA SER A 64 9.03 4.63 14.00
C SER A 64 8.58 6.10 13.88
N GLY A 65 7.88 6.45 12.80
CA GLY A 65 7.33 7.79 12.58
C GLY A 65 5.94 7.98 13.18
N SER A 66 5.52 9.23 13.34
CA SER A 66 4.13 9.53 13.69
C SER A 66 3.25 9.37 12.45
N THR A 67 2.17 8.60 12.61
CA THR A 67 1.13 8.44 11.59
C THR A 67 -0.19 9.01 12.13
N SER A 68 -0.87 9.81 11.30
CA SER A 68 -2.22 10.29 11.61
C SER A 68 -3.15 10.09 10.42
N ILE A 69 -4.40 9.72 10.70
CA ILE A 69 -5.45 9.53 9.70
C ILE A 69 -6.55 10.55 10.02
N VAL A 70 -6.81 11.45 9.07
CA VAL A 70 -7.84 12.49 9.18
C VAL A 70 -8.96 12.14 8.22
N ARG A 71 -10.18 11.96 8.75
CA ARG A 71 -11.35 11.67 7.92
C ARG A 71 -11.85 12.96 7.26
N GLY A 72 -11.88 12.99 5.94
CA GLY A 72 -12.39 14.09 5.14
C GLY A 72 -13.68 13.75 4.40
N SER A 73 -14.22 14.72 3.68
CA SER A 73 -15.45 14.56 2.87
C SER A 73 -15.26 13.73 1.59
N HIS A 74 -14.02 13.40 1.22
CA HIS A 74 -13.67 12.60 0.03
C HIS A 74 -12.90 11.33 0.42
N GLY A 75 -12.97 10.95 1.69
CA GLY A 75 -12.21 9.86 2.29
C GLY A 75 -11.11 10.31 3.25
N ASP A 76 -10.32 9.35 3.68
CA ASP A 76 -9.28 9.49 4.69
C ASP A 76 -7.99 10.04 4.07
N THR A 77 -7.41 11.04 4.74
CA THR A 77 -6.06 11.55 4.46
C THR A 77 -5.10 11.03 5.51
N VAL A 78 -4.01 10.39 5.07
CA VAL A 78 -2.93 9.93 5.95
C VAL A 78 -1.79 10.93 5.92
N ARG A 79 -1.25 11.26 7.09
CA ARG A 79 -0.02 12.05 7.22
C ARG A 79 1.05 11.25 7.94
N LEU A 80 2.23 11.21 7.35
CA LEU A 80 3.42 10.51 7.83
C LEU A 80 4.50 11.56 8.14
N SER A 81 5.04 11.55 9.36
CA SER A 81 6.00 12.57 9.80
C SER A 81 7.48 12.18 9.63
N ALA A 82 7.78 10.93 9.32
CA ALA A 82 9.14 10.43 9.15
C ALA A 82 9.74 10.82 7.79
N GLN A 83 11.06 10.76 7.69
CA GLN A 83 11.74 10.79 6.40
C GLN A 83 11.47 9.46 5.69
N ILE A 84 10.73 9.51 4.60
CA ILE A 84 10.30 8.32 3.88
C ILE A 84 11.19 8.13 2.66
N GLU A 85 11.87 6.99 2.59
CA GLU A 85 12.74 6.64 1.46
C GLU A 85 11.98 5.86 0.38
N TRP A 86 10.99 5.06 0.78
CA TRP A 86 10.17 4.29 -0.13
C TRP A 86 8.76 4.09 0.43
N ILE A 87 7.80 4.00 -0.49
CA ILE A 87 6.42 3.58 -0.24
C ILE A 87 6.08 2.52 -1.28
N SER A 88 5.48 1.42 -0.82
CA SER A 88 5.01 0.33 -1.68
C SER A 88 3.53 0.09 -1.46
N VAL A 89 2.82 -0.29 -2.53
CA VAL A 89 1.40 -0.63 -2.49
C VAL A 89 1.21 -2.05 -3.01
N SER A 90 0.58 -2.90 -2.21
CA SER A 90 0.18 -4.25 -2.58
C SER A 90 -1.34 -4.38 -2.58
N VAL A 91 -1.86 -5.21 -3.48
CA VAL A 91 -3.31 -5.35 -3.70
C VAL A 91 -3.81 -6.69 -3.19
N GLY A 92 -5.05 -6.71 -2.70
CA GLY A 92 -5.70 -7.91 -2.22
C GLY A 92 -5.93 -7.91 -0.71
N ARG A 93 -6.88 -8.74 -0.28
CA ARG A 93 -7.27 -8.86 1.13
C ARG A 93 -6.14 -9.38 2.03
N ASP A 94 -5.25 -10.18 1.43
CA ASP A 94 -4.11 -10.82 2.08
C ASP A 94 -2.81 -10.01 1.94
N ALA A 95 -2.91 -8.77 1.44
CA ALA A 95 -1.76 -7.90 1.18
C ALA A 95 -0.90 -7.59 2.43
N LEU A 96 -1.45 -7.77 3.63
CA LEU A 96 -0.73 -7.66 4.92
C LEU A 96 -0.60 -8.99 5.67
N SER A 97 -1.09 -10.08 5.10
CA SER A 97 -0.87 -11.40 5.68
C SER A 97 0.51 -11.85 5.23
N PRO A 98 1.40 -12.32 6.13
CA PRO A 98 2.50 -13.13 5.66
C PRO A 98 1.88 -14.28 4.87
N SER A 99 2.41 -14.57 3.69
CA SER A 99 2.18 -15.87 3.09
C SER A 99 2.61 -16.86 4.17
N GLY A 100 1.65 -17.51 4.84
CA GLY A 100 1.98 -18.72 5.58
C GLY A 100 2.72 -19.65 4.61
N PRO A 101 3.55 -20.59 5.08
CA PRO A 101 4.03 -21.65 4.21
C PRO A 101 2.80 -22.35 3.65
N SER A 102 2.38 -21.98 2.45
CA SER A 102 1.37 -22.69 1.71
C SER A 102 2.11 -23.88 1.14
N ASP A 103 1.90 -25.05 1.75
CA ASP A 103 2.34 -26.34 1.21
C ASP A 103 1.68 -26.63 -0.16
N GLU A 104 0.72 -25.81 -0.58
CA GLU A 104 0.12 -25.85 -1.90
C GLU A 104 0.93 -24.99 -2.87
N PHE A 105 1.63 -25.66 -3.79
CA PHE A 105 2.15 -25.05 -5.01
C PHE A 105 1.00 -24.31 -5.70
N SER A 106 0.99 -22.99 -5.61
CA SER A 106 0.09 -22.16 -6.38
C SER A 106 0.50 -22.29 -7.85
N GLU A 107 -0.39 -22.77 -8.72
CA GLU A 107 -0.15 -22.87 -10.18
C GLU A 107 0.18 -21.51 -10.83
N THR A 108 0.00 -20.40 -10.09
CA THR A 108 0.35 -19.04 -10.52
C THR A 108 1.72 -18.57 -10.04
N GLN A 109 2.40 -19.35 -9.20
CA GLN A 109 3.75 -19.05 -8.75
C GLN A 109 4.73 -19.38 -9.89
N LEU A 110 5.27 -18.33 -10.50
CA LEU A 110 6.31 -18.47 -11.52
C LEU A 110 7.56 -19.06 -10.87
N GLU A 111 8.09 -20.11 -11.49
CA GLU A 111 9.36 -20.70 -11.10
C GLU A 111 10.46 -19.64 -11.22
N LEU A 112 11.12 -19.33 -10.12
CA LEU A 112 12.22 -18.38 -10.10
C LEU A 112 13.47 -19.08 -10.67
N ALA A 113 13.56 -19.15 -12.00
CA ALA A 113 14.68 -19.75 -12.71
C ALA A 113 15.93 -18.84 -12.62
N ILE A 114 16.52 -18.74 -11.42
CA ILE A 114 17.85 -18.16 -11.23
C ILE A 114 18.85 -19.23 -11.62
N GLY A 115 19.29 -19.21 -12.89
CA GLY A 115 20.41 -20.05 -13.33
C GLY A 115 21.70 -19.65 -12.61
N GLU A 116 22.41 -20.64 -12.05
CA GLU A 116 23.75 -20.43 -11.51
C GLU A 116 24.68 -19.95 -12.63
N ARG A 117 25.10 -18.69 -12.58
CA ARG A 117 26.28 -18.26 -13.33
C ARG A 117 27.50 -18.84 -12.63
N ILE A 118 27.95 -20.00 -13.09
CA ILE A 118 29.30 -20.49 -12.79
C ILE A 118 30.26 -19.48 -13.44
N ALA A 119 30.96 -18.72 -12.61
CA ALA A 119 32.06 -17.87 -13.06
C ALA A 119 33.19 -18.79 -13.54
N ALA A 120 33.60 -18.62 -14.80
CA ALA A 120 34.76 -19.28 -15.41
C ALA A 120 36.07 -18.57 -15.01
#